data_AF-A0A090LEM5-F1
#
_entry.id   AF-A0A090LEM5-F1
#
_cell.length_a   1.000
_cell.length_b   1.000
_cell.length_c   1.000
_cell.angle_alpha   90.00
_cell.angle_beta   90.00
_cell.angle_gamma   90.00
#
_symmetry.space_group_name_H-M   'P 1'
#
loop_
_entity.id
_entity.type
_entity.pdbx_description
1 polymer ?
#
loop_
_entity_poly.entity_id
_entity_poly.type
_entity_poly.pdbx_seq_one_letter_code
_entity_poly.pdbx_strand_id
1 'polypeptide(L)'
;MNVSNTIIVTYFIVNIKIKTKISFYIETVYNENYTNYFKFLSISGIQESDFYLLSMLVVPEPKCFFEIMLDNEDSSGNIKRSIYPGEDVKGIVQAKIDKPIKLEKVSLIFNGISKVGFSKKKENYINCGNDYDTEAFQKYESSKDLVKKEIIVYKGKKKETLINPGSYKWPFTFKTDKKWPATVVGLMGKIKYYIVLNADIIEEPRFSTKKKVILSSYATHKDVVPLKKEFLTKIDFPITQYVNKPKKENKIFLEFRLARKSYYMNDTINYKVKLINNTPLKPEKLIIGIKQDTSYDGIRQDEHSGMPEQFKHTTRVLLSSTTENLKTRQEVITKSGATEIAFEGSLEFKNAKPDFNFEKGNIDTKTLVVVTILPSEGEQFPQPAECFIPISIKNIPNKTSNIPPLIRKKICG
;
A
#
# COMPACT_ATOMS: atom_id res chain seq x y z
N MET A 1 23.83 -0.80 -8.77
CA MET A 1 22.49 -0.44 -9.28
C MET A 1 22.44 1.08 -9.37
N ASN A 2 22.30 1.62 -10.57
CA ASN A 2 22.16 3.07 -10.80
C ASN A 2 20.85 3.57 -10.19
N VAL A 3 20.94 4.46 -9.21
CA VAL A 3 19.78 5.14 -8.63
C VAL A 3 19.45 6.32 -9.54
N SER A 4 18.33 6.24 -10.25
CA SER A 4 17.81 7.35 -11.05
C SER A 4 17.21 8.39 -10.12
N ASN A 5 17.87 9.54 -9.95
CA ASN A 5 17.31 10.68 -9.24
C ASN A 5 16.27 11.36 -10.13
N THR A 6 15.02 11.44 -9.67
CA THR A 6 13.97 12.20 -10.35
C THR A 6 14.11 13.67 -9.96
N ILE A 7 14.49 14.53 -10.90
CA ILE A 7 14.56 15.99 -10.71
C ILE A 7 13.18 16.58 -11.06
N ILE A 8 12.56 17.29 -10.11
CA ILE A 8 11.33 18.06 -10.35
C ILE A 8 11.71 19.53 -10.40
N VAL A 9 11.61 20.15 -11.57
CA VAL A 9 11.85 21.59 -11.75
C VAL A 9 10.53 22.32 -11.53
N THR A 10 10.51 23.27 -10.60
CA THR A 10 9.33 24.12 -10.33
C THR A 10 9.71 25.58 -10.59
N TYR A 11 8.96 26.26 -11.46
CA TYR A 11 9.20 27.66 -11.80
C TYR A 11 8.41 28.57 -10.86
N PHE A 12 9.10 29.53 -10.24
CA PHE A 12 8.48 30.61 -9.46
C PHE A 12 8.77 31.95 -10.13
N ILE A 13 7.73 32.71 -10.44
CA ILE A 13 7.86 34.11 -10.87
C ILE A 13 7.52 34.98 -9.65
N VAL A 14 8.52 35.63 -9.08
CA VAL A 14 8.33 36.61 -8.00
C VAL A 14 8.45 38.00 -8.61
N ASN A 15 7.33 38.73 -8.67
CA ASN A 15 7.34 40.14 -9.07
C ASN A 15 7.80 41.00 -7.88
N ILE A 16 9.09 41.29 -7.82
CA ILE A 16 9.63 42.30 -6.90
C ILE A 16 9.54 43.65 -7.62
N LYS A 17 9.17 44.71 -6.89
CA LYS A 17 9.09 46.11 -7.38
C LYS A 17 10.49 46.66 -7.69
N ILE A 18 11.11 46.13 -8.72
CA ILE A 18 12.30 46.67 -9.38
C ILE A 18 11.89 46.77 -10.86
N LYS A 19 12.31 47.82 -11.58
CA LYS A 19 11.95 48.09 -12.98
C LYS A 19 12.44 47.03 -13.99
N THR A 20 12.89 45.87 -13.52
CA THR A 20 13.50 44.81 -14.31
C THR A 20 12.89 43.47 -13.87
N LYS A 21 12.45 42.69 -14.86
CA LYS A 21 11.88 41.36 -14.65
C LYS A 21 13.01 40.38 -14.37
N ILE A 22 13.13 39.90 -13.13
CA ILE A 22 14.14 38.89 -12.75
C ILE A 22 13.46 37.53 -12.74
N SER A 23 13.99 36.59 -13.53
CA SER A 23 13.57 35.19 -13.53
C SER A 23 14.51 34.40 -12.63
N PHE A 24 13.96 33.72 -11.63
CA PHE A 24 14.75 32.85 -10.75
C PHE A 24 14.71 31.40 -11.26
N TYR A 25 15.87 30.76 -11.33
CA TYR A 25 15.96 29.32 -11.47
C TYR A 25 16.19 28.70 -10.09
N ILE A 26 15.16 28.07 -9.55
CA ILE A 26 15.21 27.37 -8.25
C ILE A 26 15.16 25.87 -8.51
N GLU A 27 16.27 25.19 -8.30
CA GLU A 27 16.29 23.73 -8.29
C GLU A 27 15.92 23.27 -6.87
N THR A 28 14.77 22.59 -6.75
CA THR A 28 14.34 21.99 -5.48
C THR A 28 14.78 20.54 -5.47
N VAL A 29 15.89 20.24 -4.78
CA VAL A 29 16.39 18.86 -4.67
C VAL A 29 15.68 18.18 -3.51
N TYR A 30 14.75 17.29 -3.82
CA TYR A 30 14.14 16.41 -2.81
C TYR A 30 15.10 15.28 -2.48
N ASN A 31 15.77 15.37 -1.32
CA ASN A 31 16.40 14.21 -0.70
C ASN A 31 15.38 13.50 0.21
N GLU A 32 15.48 12.19 0.37
CA GLU A 32 14.55 11.33 1.13
C GLU A 32 14.36 11.77 2.61
N ASN A 33 15.24 12.66 3.10
CA ASN A 33 15.25 13.23 4.45
C ASN A 33 14.56 14.61 4.60
N TYR A 34 13.91 15.17 3.57
CA TYR A 34 13.15 16.44 3.63
C TYR A 34 13.87 17.64 4.28
N THR A 35 15.19 17.74 4.15
CA THR A 35 15.88 19.02 4.27
C THR A 35 15.74 19.75 2.94
N ASN A 36 15.01 20.87 2.93
CA ASN A 36 14.92 21.74 1.76
C ASN A 36 16.25 22.49 1.63
N TYR A 37 17.07 22.12 0.66
CA TYR A 37 18.19 22.95 0.22
C TYR A 37 17.75 23.72 -1.02
N PHE A 38 17.79 25.04 -0.95
CA PHE A 38 17.62 25.89 -2.13
C PHE A 38 18.99 26.07 -2.77
N LYS A 39 19.19 25.53 -3.97
CA LYS A 39 20.38 25.81 -4.77
C LYS A 39 20.02 26.84 -5.83
N PHE A 40 20.54 28.06 -5.69
CA PHE A 40 20.45 29.09 -6.71
C PHE A 40 21.47 28.78 -7.80
N LEU A 41 21.00 28.50 -9.02
CA LEU A 41 21.86 27.94 -10.08
C LEU A 41 22.34 28.98 -11.09
N SER A 42 21.60 30.07 -11.31
CA SER A 42 22.12 31.30 -11.92
C SER A 42 21.06 32.39 -11.89
N ILE A 43 21.51 33.65 -11.94
CA ILE A 43 20.67 34.80 -12.26
C ILE A 43 21.30 35.45 -13.49
N SER A 44 20.58 35.52 -14.60
CA SER A 44 21.02 36.30 -15.76
C SER A 44 20.52 37.74 -15.62
N GLY A 45 21.42 38.71 -15.80
CA GLY A 45 21.08 40.14 -15.88
C GLY A 45 21.25 40.97 -14.60
N ILE A 46 22.13 40.56 -13.68
CA ILE A 46 22.47 41.34 -12.48
C ILE A 46 23.94 41.80 -12.54
N GLN A 47 24.22 43.08 -12.27
CA GLN A 47 25.58 43.59 -12.09
C GLN A 47 26.20 43.04 -10.79
N GLU A 48 27.50 42.73 -10.80
CA GLU A 48 28.26 42.13 -9.68
C GLU A 48 28.03 42.78 -8.30
N SER A 49 27.65 44.06 -8.25
CA SER A 49 27.36 44.80 -7.01
C SER A 49 26.13 44.29 -6.25
N ASP A 50 25.16 43.69 -6.93
CA ASP A 50 23.93 43.18 -6.28
C ASP A 50 24.09 41.73 -5.79
N PHE A 51 25.14 41.03 -6.25
CA PHE A 51 25.47 39.67 -5.80
C PHE A 51 25.93 39.66 -4.32
N TYR A 52 26.53 40.77 -3.87
CA TYR A 52 26.90 40.97 -2.47
C TYR A 52 25.71 41.21 -1.55
N LEU A 53 24.54 41.64 -2.05
CA LEU A 53 23.34 41.78 -1.23
C LEU A 53 22.63 40.44 -0.98
N LEU A 54 22.71 39.51 -1.94
CA LEU A 54 22.08 38.18 -1.82
C LEU A 54 22.89 37.19 -0.98
N SER A 55 24.23 37.33 -0.94
CA SER A 55 25.10 36.51 -0.07
C SER A 55 25.03 36.91 1.42
N MET A 56 24.40 38.04 1.74
CA MET A 56 24.16 38.50 3.12
C MET A 56 22.81 38.08 3.70
N LEU A 57 22.02 37.24 3.01
CA LEU A 57 20.95 36.48 3.64
C LEU A 57 21.56 35.32 4.45
N VAL A 58 22.34 35.68 5.47
CA VAL A 58 22.68 34.79 6.57
C VAL A 58 21.35 34.38 7.17
N VAL A 59 20.87 33.18 6.84
CA VAL A 59 19.76 32.56 7.56
C VAL A 59 20.23 32.50 9.01
N PRO A 60 19.63 33.28 9.93
CA PRO A 60 20.08 33.26 11.31
C PRO A 60 19.99 31.82 11.81
N GLU A 61 21.08 31.31 12.39
CA GLU A 61 21.07 29.98 12.97
C GLU A 61 19.86 29.85 13.91
N PRO A 62 19.05 28.78 13.75
CA PRO A 62 17.84 28.64 14.53
C PRO A 62 18.21 28.58 16.02
N LYS A 63 17.67 29.51 16.82
CA LYS A 63 17.95 29.63 18.27
C LYS A 63 17.62 28.35 19.06
N CYS A 64 16.76 27.50 18.48
CA CYS A 64 16.37 26.22 19.02
C CYS A 64 16.09 25.23 17.88
N PHE A 65 16.31 23.95 18.17
CA PHE A 65 16.05 22.83 17.28
C PHE A 65 15.25 21.77 18.04
N PHE A 66 14.20 21.24 17.42
CA PHE A 66 13.41 20.14 17.98
C PHE A 66 13.35 18.98 16.99
N GLU A 67 13.49 17.77 17.51
CA GLU A 67 13.48 16.54 16.73
C GLU A 67 12.68 15.44 17.43
N ILE A 68 12.04 14.57 16.64
CA ILE A 68 11.38 13.35 17.11
C ILE A 68 12.31 12.17 16.81
N MET A 69 12.74 11.48 17.86
CA MET A 69 13.45 10.21 17.75
C MET A 69 12.53 9.06 18.13
N LEU A 70 12.39 8.06 17.26
CA LEU A 70 11.59 6.88 17.54
C LEU A 70 12.47 5.76 18.11
N ASP A 71 11.95 5.00 19.08
CA ASP A 71 12.70 3.93 19.73
C ASP A 71 13.06 2.77 18.76
N ASN A 72 12.32 2.66 17.66
CA ASN A 72 12.52 1.62 16.65
C ASN A 72 13.53 2.01 15.56
N GLU A 73 14.20 3.16 15.68
CA GLU A 73 15.16 3.69 14.71
C GLU A 73 16.58 3.80 15.31
N ASP A 74 17.59 3.92 14.45
CA ASP A 74 18.93 4.37 14.83
C ASP A 74 19.07 5.89 14.79
N SER A 75 20.24 6.40 15.18
CA SER A 75 20.55 7.84 15.15
C SER A 75 20.55 8.44 13.74
N SER A 76 20.58 7.61 12.69
CA SER A 76 20.50 8.02 11.29
C SER A 76 19.07 7.92 10.74
N GLY A 77 18.10 7.52 11.57
CA GLY A 77 16.70 7.33 11.16
C GLY A 77 16.44 6.00 10.45
N ASN A 78 17.39 5.07 10.41
CA ASN A 78 17.15 3.74 9.83
C ASN A 78 16.33 2.89 10.78
N ILE A 79 15.39 2.13 10.23
CA ILE A 79 14.49 1.27 11.00
C ILE A 79 15.28 0.06 11.55
N LYS A 80 15.46 -0.01 12.88
CA LYS A 80 16.01 -1.18 13.59
C LYS A 80 14.96 -2.28 13.78
N ARG A 81 13.70 -1.88 14.00
CA ARG A 81 12.59 -2.79 14.26
C ARG A 81 11.31 -2.30 13.60
N SER A 82 10.53 -3.23 13.04
CA SER A 82 9.17 -2.94 12.61
C SER A 82 8.26 -2.65 13.81
N ILE A 83 7.37 -1.69 13.67
CA ILE A 83 6.23 -1.47 14.55
C ILE A 83 5.01 -2.09 13.88
N TYR A 84 4.20 -2.83 14.63
CA TYR A 84 3.00 -3.48 14.13
C TYR A 84 1.72 -2.81 14.67
N PRO A 85 0.58 -2.85 13.95
CA PRO A 85 -0.70 -2.40 14.49
C PRO A 85 -1.02 -3.08 15.84
N GLY A 86 -1.32 -2.24 16.84
CA GLY A 86 -1.54 -2.64 18.23
C GLY A 86 -0.31 -2.55 19.13
N GLU A 87 0.90 -2.34 18.58
CA GLU A 87 2.09 -2.01 19.36
C GLU A 87 2.18 -0.49 19.59
N ASP A 88 2.60 -0.10 20.79
CA ASP A 88 2.81 1.30 21.11
C ASP A 88 3.91 1.93 20.24
N VAL A 89 3.66 3.15 19.74
CA VAL A 89 4.69 3.99 19.09
C VAL A 89 5.33 4.84 20.18
N LYS A 90 6.61 4.60 20.43
CA LYS A 90 7.39 5.23 21.51
C LYS A 90 8.60 5.97 20.97
N GLY A 91 9.04 6.97 21.72
CA GLY A 91 10.17 7.78 21.35
C GLY A 91 10.46 8.90 22.33
N ILE A 92 11.36 9.78 21.92
CA ILE A 92 11.77 10.95 22.66
C ILE A 92 11.69 12.17 21.73
N VAL A 93 11.18 13.27 22.25
CA VAL A 93 11.40 14.59 21.68
C VAL A 93 12.70 15.14 22.23
N GLN A 94 13.66 15.39 21.36
CA GLN A 94 14.91 16.04 21.73
C GLN A 94 14.86 17.51 21.30
N ALA A 95 15.24 18.40 22.21
CA ALA A 95 15.42 19.81 21.91
C ALA A 95 16.84 20.25 22.25
N LYS A 96 17.44 21.05 21.37
CA LYS A 96 18.67 21.79 21.64
C LYS A 96 18.33 23.28 21.59
N ILE A 97 18.63 23.98 22.67
CA ILE A 97 18.29 25.38 22.84
C ILE A 97 19.61 26.12 23.08
N ASP A 98 19.95 27.04 22.18
CA ASP A 98 21.23 27.75 22.23
C ASP A 98 21.10 29.09 22.96
N LYS A 99 19.89 29.66 23.01
CA LYS A 99 19.56 30.90 23.73
C LYS A 99 18.27 30.73 24.54
N PRO A 100 18.10 31.45 25.67
CA PRO A 100 16.86 31.34 26.45
C PRO A 100 15.63 31.63 25.58
N ILE A 101 14.61 30.78 25.65
CA ILE A 101 13.34 30.94 24.91
C ILE A 101 12.15 30.86 25.86
N LYS A 102 11.05 31.57 25.55
CA LYS A 102 9.79 31.44 26.27
C LYS A 102 8.95 30.32 25.64
N LEU A 103 9.16 29.08 26.07
CA LEU A 103 8.45 27.92 25.54
C LEU A 103 7.15 27.66 26.33
N GLU A 104 6.01 27.79 25.67
CA GLU A 104 4.70 27.57 26.27
C GLU A 104 4.32 26.09 26.29
N LYS A 105 4.48 25.40 25.15
CA LYS A 105 3.99 24.04 24.98
C LYS A 105 4.80 23.30 23.93
N VAL A 106 5.08 22.02 24.17
CA VAL A 106 5.51 21.07 23.14
C VAL A 106 4.46 19.97 23.05
N SER A 107 3.89 19.78 21.87
CA SER A 107 2.88 18.78 21.61
C SER A 107 3.21 17.92 20.41
N LEU A 108 2.71 16.70 20.44
CA LEU A 108 2.82 15.74 19.36
C LEU A 108 1.42 15.35 18.90
N ILE A 109 1.20 15.34 17.59
CA ILE A 109 -0.05 14.89 16.98
C ILE A 109 0.27 13.70 16.08
N PHE A 110 -0.13 12.50 16.50
CA PHE A 110 -0.06 11.29 15.70
C PHE A 110 -1.25 11.25 14.73
N ASN A 111 -0.97 11.27 13.44
CA ASN A 111 -1.96 11.22 12.37
C ASN A 111 -1.77 9.96 11.53
N GLY A 112 -2.88 9.31 11.19
CA GLY A 112 -2.94 8.26 10.17
C GLY A 112 -3.96 8.66 9.12
N ILE A 113 -3.58 8.63 7.85
CA ILE A 113 -4.45 9.05 6.75
C ILE A 113 -4.33 8.04 5.60
N SER A 114 -5.48 7.66 5.03
CA SER A 114 -5.57 6.94 3.77
C SER A 114 -6.01 7.88 2.65
N LYS A 115 -5.20 7.98 1.59
CA LYS A 115 -5.47 8.83 0.44
C LYS A 115 -5.52 8.01 -0.84
N VAL A 116 -6.54 8.23 -1.64
CA VAL A 116 -6.73 7.66 -2.98
C VAL A 116 -6.84 8.80 -3.99
N GLY A 117 -6.24 8.62 -5.15
CA GLY A 117 -6.34 9.53 -6.28
C GLY A 117 -6.05 8.80 -7.59
N PHE A 118 -6.96 8.91 -8.56
CA PHE A 118 -6.78 8.42 -9.92
C PHE A 118 -7.67 9.17 -10.91
N SER A 119 -7.37 9.00 -12.20
CA SER A 119 -8.12 9.60 -13.30
C SER A 119 -8.61 8.53 -14.27
N LYS A 120 -9.79 8.71 -14.84
CA LYS A 120 -10.36 7.85 -15.90
C LYS A 120 -10.71 8.72 -17.11
N LYS A 121 -10.39 8.27 -18.33
CA LYS A 121 -10.82 8.96 -19.55
C LYS A 121 -12.36 8.98 -19.62
N LYS A 122 -12.95 10.13 -19.91
CA LYS A 122 -14.40 10.31 -20.07
C LYS A 122 -14.86 9.55 -21.33
N GLU A 123 -16.05 8.97 -21.29
CA GLU A 123 -16.56 8.11 -22.37
C GLU A 123 -16.60 8.81 -23.72
N ASN A 124 -17.00 10.09 -23.73
CA ASN A 124 -17.07 10.92 -24.94
C ASN A 124 -15.70 11.21 -25.58
N TYR A 125 -14.60 10.93 -24.88
CA TYR A 125 -13.24 11.21 -25.33
C TYR A 125 -12.43 9.93 -25.57
N ILE A 126 -13.02 8.74 -25.45
CA ILE A 126 -12.31 7.44 -25.64
C ILE A 126 -11.65 7.38 -27.02
N ASN A 127 -12.30 7.92 -28.05
CA ASN A 127 -11.82 7.91 -29.44
C ASN A 127 -10.94 9.12 -29.81
N CYS A 128 -10.72 10.07 -28.90
CA CYS A 128 -9.83 11.19 -29.15
C CYS A 128 -8.38 10.75 -28.91
N GLY A 129 -7.54 10.82 -29.95
CA GLY A 129 -6.14 10.41 -29.90
C GLY A 129 -5.20 11.32 -29.10
N ASN A 130 -5.73 12.33 -28.40
CA ASN A 130 -4.93 13.26 -27.62
C ASN A 130 -5.00 12.90 -26.13
N ASP A 131 -4.01 12.14 -25.66
CA ASP A 131 -3.95 11.64 -24.27
C ASP A 131 -3.53 12.71 -23.24
N TYR A 132 -3.29 13.95 -23.68
CA TYR A 132 -2.84 15.06 -22.85
C TYR A 132 -3.93 16.10 -22.55
N ASP A 133 -5.15 15.92 -23.07
CA ASP A 133 -6.24 16.84 -22.80
C ASP A 133 -6.79 16.62 -21.38
N THR A 134 -6.57 17.58 -20.48
CA THR A 134 -7.05 17.50 -19.10
C THR A 134 -8.57 17.45 -18.99
N GLU A 135 -9.30 17.96 -19.98
CA GLU A 135 -10.76 17.92 -20.01
C GLU A 135 -11.28 16.52 -20.34
N ALA A 136 -10.46 15.70 -21.02
CA ALA A 136 -10.77 14.32 -21.37
C ALA A 136 -10.74 13.36 -20.17
N PHE A 137 -10.23 13.78 -19.00
CA PHE A 137 -10.11 12.92 -17.82
C PHE A 137 -11.02 13.35 -16.67
N GLN A 138 -11.75 12.38 -16.11
CA GLN A 138 -12.47 12.51 -14.86
C GLN A 138 -11.55 12.14 -13.69
N LYS A 139 -11.36 13.06 -12.74
CA LYS A 139 -10.60 12.82 -11.51
C LYS A 139 -11.47 12.25 -10.40
N TYR A 140 -10.89 11.31 -9.65
CA TYR A 140 -11.48 10.68 -8.48
C TYR A 140 -10.49 10.75 -7.32
N GLU A 141 -10.94 11.25 -6.17
CA GLU A 141 -10.12 11.34 -4.97
C GLU A 141 -10.91 10.94 -3.72
N SER A 142 -10.22 10.39 -2.73
CA SER A 142 -10.81 10.11 -1.42
C SER A 142 -9.73 10.21 -0.36
N SER A 143 -10.03 10.93 0.73
CA SER A 143 -9.18 10.99 1.91
C SER A 143 -9.97 10.53 3.13
N LYS A 144 -9.42 9.59 3.89
CA LYS A 144 -10.00 9.10 5.14
C LYS A 144 -8.98 9.27 6.26
N ASP A 145 -9.36 10.02 7.28
CA ASP A 145 -8.59 10.11 8.51
C ASP A 145 -8.80 8.82 9.32
N LEU A 146 -7.70 8.13 9.60
CA LEU A 146 -7.68 6.84 10.31
C LEU A 146 -7.58 7.05 11.82
N VAL A 147 -6.74 8.01 12.18
CA VAL A 147 -6.47 8.36 13.58
C VAL A 147 -5.92 9.77 13.64
N LYS A 148 -6.32 10.48 14.68
CA LYS A 148 -5.68 11.70 15.15
C LYS A 148 -5.61 11.65 16.67
N LYS A 149 -4.40 11.62 17.24
CA LYS A 149 -4.16 11.63 18.69
C LYS A 149 -3.18 12.74 19.02
N GLU A 150 -3.52 13.57 20.00
CA GLU A 150 -2.62 14.61 20.52
C GLU A 150 -2.13 14.22 21.92
N ILE A 151 -0.85 14.48 22.18
CA ILE A 151 -0.28 14.47 23.52
C ILE A 151 0.58 15.72 23.73
N ILE A 152 0.69 16.14 24.98
CA ILE A 152 1.53 17.26 25.39
C ILE A 152 2.71 16.69 26.16
N VAL A 153 3.92 16.87 25.64
CA VAL A 153 5.16 16.34 26.25
C VAL A 153 5.84 17.37 27.15
N TYR A 154 5.53 18.65 26.95
CA TYR A 154 5.95 19.74 27.80
C TYR A 154 4.88 20.85 27.83
N LYS A 155 4.66 21.43 29.00
CA LYS A 155 3.83 22.61 29.20
C LYS A 155 4.49 23.53 30.21
N GLY A 156 4.84 24.74 29.79
CA GLY A 156 5.40 25.77 30.65
C GLY A 156 4.42 26.15 31.75
N LYS A 157 4.93 26.35 32.97
CA LYS A 157 4.11 26.84 34.09
C LYS A 157 3.96 28.35 33.95
N LYS A 158 2.83 28.92 34.39
CA LYS A 158 2.49 30.36 34.22
C LYS A 158 3.56 31.36 34.67
N LYS A 159 4.50 30.97 35.55
CA LYS A 159 5.60 31.81 36.04
C LYS A 159 7.00 31.36 35.59
N GLU A 160 7.10 30.26 34.83
CA GLU A 160 8.35 29.60 34.42
C GLU A 160 8.21 29.10 32.96
N THR A 161 7.88 30.00 32.04
CA THR A 161 7.87 29.69 30.59
C THR A 161 9.26 29.85 29.96
N LEU A 162 10.19 30.46 30.68
CA LEU A 162 11.57 30.63 30.22
C LEU A 162 12.33 29.30 30.34
N ILE A 163 12.77 28.76 29.22
CA ILE A 163 13.71 27.66 29.14
C ILE A 163 15.10 28.20 28.85
N ASN A 164 16.07 27.82 29.67
CA ASN A 164 17.47 28.20 29.51
C ASN A 164 18.16 27.38 28.41
N PRO A 165 19.31 27.84 27.89
CA PRO A 165 20.12 27.06 26.97
C PRO A 165 20.47 25.68 27.53
N GLY A 166 20.45 24.68 26.66
CA GLY A 166 20.72 23.30 27.04
C GLY A 166 20.09 22.27 26.12
N SER A 167 20.25 21.00 26.49
CA SER A 167 19.63 19.86 25.81
C SER A 167 18.50 19.29 26.65
N TYR A 168 17.32 19.18 26.07
CA TYR A 168 16.11 18.71 26.73
C TYR A 168 15.59 17.45 26.03
N LYS A 169 15.02 16.54 26.82
CA LYS A 169 14.46 15.28 26.33
C LYS A 169 13.12 15.03 27.00
N TRP A 170 12.07 14.85 26.20
CA TRP A 170 10.74 14.52 26.68
C TRP A 170 10.28 13.19 26.07
N PRO A 171 10.11 12.12 26.87
CA PRO A 171 9.64 10.84 26.36
C PRO A 171 8.17 10.93 25.98
N PHE A 172 7.76 10.10 25.02
CA PHE A 172 6.36 10.01 24.63
C PHE A 172 5.95 8.58 24.28
N THR A 173 4.64 8.33 24.31
CA THR A 173 4.05 7.05 23.91
C THR A 173 2.66 7.28 23.31
N PHE A 174 2.43 6.76 22.11
CA PHE A 174 1.12 6.66 21.51
C PHE A 174 0.66 5.20 21.49
N LYS A 175 -0.49 4.94 22.13
CA LYS A 175 -1.15 3.64 22.03
C LYS A 175 -1.75 3.46 20.64
N THR A 176 -1.45 2.37 19.95
CA THR A 176 -2.04 2.04 18.64
C THR A 176 -3.12 0.96 18.76
N ASP A 177 -4.02 0.88 17.78
CA ASP A 177 -5.06 -0.15 17.72
C ASP A 177 -4.64 -1.26 16.74
N LYS A 178 -4.95 -2.52 17.08
CA LYS A 178 -4.77 -3.68 16.20
C LYS A 178 -5.59 -3.59 14.92
N LYS A 179 -6.68 -2.82 14.93
CA LYS A 179 -7.55 -2.59 13.77
C LYS A 179 -6.96 -1.62 12.74
N TRP A 180 -5.90 -0.89 13.09
CA TRP A 180 -5.31 0.05 12.16
C TRP A 180 -4.62 -0.68 11.00
N PRO A 181 -4.84 -0.24 9.75
CA PRO A 181 -4.16 -0.84 8.60
C PRO A 181 -2.66 -0.55 8.64
N ALA A 182 -1.87 -1.43 8.05
CA ALA A 182 -0.45 -1.18 7.83
C ALA A 182 -0.22 0.03 6.91
N THR A 183 0.99 0.59 6.95
CA THR A 183 1.45 1.58 5.97
C THR A 183 1.51 0.92 4.59
N VAL A 184 0.89 1.57 3.60
CA VAL A 184 0.78 1.05 2.22
C VAL A 184 1.14 2.16 1.25
N VAL A 185 1.91 1.81 0.22
CA VAL A 185 2.20 2.67 -0.92
C VAL A 185 1.81 1.92 -2.19
N GLY A 186 0.74 2.38 -2.83
CA GLY A 186 0.24 1.91 -4.11
C GLY A 186 0.31 3.00 -5.17
N LEU A 187 -0.03 2.62 -6.40
CA LEU A 187 -0.02 3.52 -7.55
C LEU A 187 -1.09 4.62 -7.42
N MET A 188 -2.30 4.23 -6.98
CA MET A 188 -3.48 5.09 -6.93
C MET A 188 -3.91 5.44 -5.49
N GLY A 189 -3.13 5.03 -4.50
CA GLY A 189 -3.46 5.30 -3.11
C GLY A 189 -2.36 4.92 -2.14
N LYS A 190 -2.42 5.49 -0.94
CA LYS A 190 -1.46 5.27 0.12
C LYS A 190 -2.08 5.43 1.50
N ILE A 191 -1.61 4.62 2.44
CA ILE A 191 -1.89 4.72 3.87
C ILE A 191 -0.61 5.17 4.54
N LYS A 192 -0.64 6.32 5.23
CA LYS A 192 0.55 6.90 5.87
C LYS A 192 0.26 7.31 7.31
N TYR A 193 1.23 7.06 8.17
CA TYR A 193 1.25 7.54 9.55
C TYR A 193 2.41 8.50 9.76
N TYR A 194 2.18 9.52 10.56
CA TYR A 194 3.21 10.50 10.92
C TYR A 194 2.88 11.19 12.25
N ILE A 195 3.92 11.56 12.97
CA ILE A 195 3.83 12.44 14.15
C ILE A 195 4.17 13.85 13.70
N VAL A 196 3.31 14.80 14.02
CA VAL A 196 3.61 16.23 13.91
C VAL A 196 4.05 16.71 15.28
N LEU A 197 5.29 17.19 15.40
CA LEU A 197 5.75 17.92 16.58
C LEU A 197 5.45 19.40 16.37
N ASN A 198 4.90 20.03 17.40
CA ASN A 198 4.71 21.45 17.46
C ASN A 198 5.28 22.00 18.76
N ALA A 199 6.11 23.04 18.65
CA ALA A 199 6.59 23.82 19.79
C ALA A 199 6.06 25.25 19.69
N ASP A 200 5.27 25.64 20.68
CA ASP A 200 4.65 26.95 20.79
C ASP A 200 5.59 27.85 21.61
N ILE A 201 6.30 28.73 20.92
CA ILE A 201 7.28 29.67 21.50
C ILE A 201 6.66 31.06 21.49
N ILE A 202 6.61 31.71 22.65
CA ILE A 202 6.03 33.05 22.79
C ILE A 202 6.87 34.05 22.00
N GLU A 203 6.21 34.97 21.29
CA GLU A 203 6.85 36.02 20.45
C GLU A 203 7.65 35.49 19.25
N GLU A 204 7.67 34.18 18.99
CA GLU A 204 8.30 33.57 17.82
C GLU A 204 7.28 32.74 17.01
N PRO A 205 7.50 32.53 15.69
CA PRO A 205 6.68 31.62 14.91
C PRO A 205 6.71 30.22 15.49
N ARG A 206 5.55 29.55 15.46
CA ARG A 206 5.41 28.16 15.89
C ARG A 206 6.38 27.25 15.14
N PHE A 207 7.23 26.52 15.86
CA PHE A 207 8.05 25.48 15.25
C PHE A 207 7.18 24.25 14.99
N SER A 208 7.28 23.68 13.78
CA SER A 208 6.58 22.45 13.44
C SER A 208 7.44 21.55 12.56
N THR A 209 7.54 20.27 12.92
CA THR A 209 8.22 19.25 12.13
C THR A 209 7.40 17.96 12.08
N LYS A 210 7.67 17.10 11.11
CA LYS A 210 6.94 15.84 10.90
C LYS A 210 7.91 14.67 10.87
N LYS A 211 7.57 13.60 11.58
CA LYS A 211 8.27 12.31 11.55
C LYS A 211 7.35 11.24 10.99
N LYS A 212 7.80 10.52 9.95
CA LYS A 212 7.04 9.38 9.40
C LYS A 212 7.05 8.23 10.41
N VAL A 213 5.93 7.51 10.47
CA VAL A 213 5.83 6.26 11.24
C VAL A 213 5.41 5.16 10.27
N ILE A 214 6.12 4.03 10.31
CA ILE A 214 5.85 2.89 9.43
C ILE A 214 5.25 1.77 10.27
N LEU A 215 3.96 1.51 10.07
CA LEU A 215 3.29 0.34 10.61
C LEU A 215 3.42 -0.79 9.59
N SER A 216 4.08 -1.87 9.98
CA SER A 216 4.24 -3.06 9.15
C SER A 216 3.03 -3.98 9.31
N SER A 217 2.62 -4.66 8.25
CA SER A 217 1.67 -5.78 8.39
C SER A 217 2.39 -7.00 8.98
N TYR A 218 1.65 -7.86 9.66
CA TYR A 218 2.16 -9.12 10.21
C TYR A 218 1.11 -10.22 10.11
N ALA A 219 1.57 -11.47 10.02
CA ALA A 219 0.78 -12.65 10.34
C ALA A 219 1.00 -13.02 11.81
N THR A 220 -0.05 -13.46 12.49
CA THR A 220 0.09 -14.25 13.72
C THR A 220 0.16 -15.73 13.38
N HIS A 221 0.70 -16.56 14.28
CA HIS A 221 0.74 -18.02 14.12
C HIS A 221 -0.62 -18.63 13.79
N LYS A 222 -1.68 -18.11 14.41
CA LYS A 222 -3.06 -18.57 14.22
C LYS A 222 -3.53 -18.38 12.77
N ASP A 223 -2.95 -17.42 12.06
CA ASP A 223 -3.36 -17.08 10.70
C ASP A 223 -2.83 -18.08 9.67
N VAL A 224 -1.75 -18.81 9.97
CA VAL A 224 -0.99 -19.63 9.00
C VAL A 224 -0.91 -21.12 9.38
N VAL A 225 -1.62 -21.53 10.45
CA VAL A 225 -1.66 -22.96 10.83
C VAL A 225 -2.31 -23.77 9.70
N PRO A 226 -1.68 -24.89 9.26
CA PRO A 226 -2.32 -25.84 8.37
C PRO A 226 -3.67 -26.26 8.95
N LEU A 227 -4.73 -26.18 8.15
CA LEU A 227 -6.04 -26.61 8.60
C LEU A 227 -5.99 -28.13 8.89
N LYS A 228 -6.65 -28.59 9.97
CA LYS A 228 -6.74 -30.03 10.30
C LYS A 228 -7.36 -30.86 9.17
N LYS A 229 -8.09 -30.22 8.25
CA LYS A 229 -8.63 -30.78 7.01
C LYS A 229 -8.29 -29.81 5.88
N GLU A 230 -7.83 -30.32 4.74
CA GLU A 230 -7.57 -29.52 3.53
C GLU A 230 -8.76 -28.61 3.21
N PHE A 231 -8.49 -27.38 2.76
CA PHE A 231 -9.55 -26.49 2.32
C PHE A 231 -10.04 -26.93 0.95
N LEU A 232 -11.21 -27.55 0.92
CA LEU A 232 -11.86 -28.06 -0.27
C LEU A 232 -12.88 -27.03 -0.79
N THR A 233 -12.69 -26.62 -2.04
CA THR A 233 -13.66 -25.87 -2.82
C THR A 233 -14.25 -26.81 -3.87
N LYS A 234 -15.58 -26.93 -3.91
CA LYS A 234 -16.31 -27.67 -4.97
C LYS A 234 -17.13 -26.69 -5.78
N ILE A 235 -17.00 -26.74 -7.10
CA ILE A 235 -17.80 -25.92 -8.02
C ILE A 235 -18.31 -26.79 -9.16
N ASP A 236 -19.56 -26.54 -9.52
CA ASP A 236 -20.23 -27.19 -10.64
C ASP A 236 -20.39 -26.15 -11.76
N PHE A 237 -19.94 -26.50 -12.95
CA PHE A 237 -20.11 -25.69 -14.15
C PHE A 237 -21.21 -26.33 -15.01
N PRO A 238 -22.45 -25.80 -15.00
CA PRO A 238 -23.51 -26.29 -15.86
C PRO A 238 -23.22 -25.96 -17.32
N ILE A 239 -23.26 -26.97 -18.18
CA ILE A 239 -23.08 -26.82 -19.63
C ILE A 239 -24.40 -27.17 -20.30
N THR A 240 -25.27 -26.17 -20.43
CA THR A 240 -26.61 -26.30 -21.02
C THR A 240 -26.59 -25.91 -22.50
N GLN A 241 -26.19 -26.83 -23.39
CA GLN A 241 -26.46 -26.69 -24.83
C GLN A 241 -26.84 -27.99 -25.56
N TYR A 242 -26.94 -29.14 -24.88
CA TYR A 242 -27.37 -30.38 -25.54
C TYR A 242 -28.88 -30.59 -25.44
N VAL A 243 -29.58 -30.14 -26.48
CA VAL A 243 -31.01 -30.44 -26.71
C VAL A 243 -31.12 -31.92 -27.12
N ASN A 244 -32.07 -32.65 -26.53
CA ASN A 244 -32.54 -34.02 -26.85
C ASN A 244 -32.20 -35.20 -25.92
N LYS A 245 -31.68 -35.02 -24.70
CA LYS A 245 -31.77 -36.09 -23.67
C LYS A 245 -32.07 -35.55 -22.26
N PRO A 246 -33.18 -35.97 -21.62
CA PRO A 246 -33.37 -35.79 -20.20
C PRO A 246 -32.72 -36.98 -19.48
N LYS A 247 -31.53 -36.78 -18.87
CA LYS A 247 -31.05 -37.57 -17.71
C LYS A 247 -29.72 -37.02 -17.18
N LYS A 248 -29.73 -36.62 -15.90
CA LYS A 248 -28.61 -36.40 -14.96
C LYS A 248 -27.40 -35.61 -15.46
N GLU A 249 -27.43 -34.31 -15.18
CA GLU A 249 -26.28 -33.41 -14.94
C GLU A 249 -25.18 -33.36 -16.01
N ASN A 250 -25.46 -32.70 -17.14
CA ASN A 250 -24.44 -32.16 -18.05
C ASN A 250 -23.65 -31.04 -17.36
N LYS A 251 -22.71 -31.42 -16.50
CA LYS A 251 -21.89 -30.51 -15.72
C LYS A 251 -20.44 -30.98 -15.70
N ILE A 252 -19.53 -30.02 -15.58
CA ILE A 252 -18.16 -30.27 -15.16
C ILE A 252 -18.06 -29.96 -13.67
N PHE A 253 -17.59 -30.89 -12.87
CA PHE A 253 -17.34 -30.72 -11.45
C PHE A 253 -15.85 -30.50 -11.20
N LEU A 254 -15.52 -29.42 -10.51
CA LEU A 254 -14.16 -29.12 -10.06
C LEU A 254 -14.09 -29.23 -8.53
N GLU A 255 -13.28 -30.15 -8.05
CA GLU A 255 -12.79 -30.14 -6.67
C GLU A 255 -11.36 -29.57 -6.66
N PHE A 256 -11.18 -28.47 -5.96
CA PHE A 256 -9.87 -27.85 -5.76
C PHE A 256 -9.53 -27.83 -4.27
N ARG A 257 -8.37 -28.37 -3.91
CA ARG A 257 -7.93 -28.48 -2.52
C ARG A 257 -6.66 -27.69 -2.30
N LEU A 258 -6.66 -26.92 -1.21
CA LEU A 258 -5.50 -26.19 -0.71
C LEU A 258 -5.13 -26.71 0.67
N ALA A 259 -3.83 -26.85 0.93
CA ALA A 259 -3.34 -27.22 2.25
C ALA A 259 -3.62 -26.13 3.31
N ARG A 260 -3.69 -24.85 2.89
CA ARG A 260 -3.85 -23.68 3.76
C ARG A 260 -4.69 -22.60 3.07
N LYS A 261 -5.31 -21.71 3.86
CA LYS A 261 -5.97 -20.49 3.35
C LYS A 261 -5.07 -19.25 3.41
N SER A 262 -4.02 -19.30 4.21
CA SER A 262 -3.09 -18.19 4.35
C SER A 262 -1.67 -18.65 4.09
N TYR A 263 -0.89 -17.78 3.45
CA TYR A 263 0.45 -18.04 2.99
C TYR A 263 1.35 -16.87 3.36
N TYR A 264 2.65 -17.13 3.48
CA TYR A 264 3.62 -16.06 3.63
C TYR A 264 3.91 -15.39 2.29
N MET A 265 4.46 -14.17 2.33
CA MET A 265 5.11 -13.61 1.15
C MET A 265 6.20 -14.55 0.67
N ASN A 266 6.28 -14.75 -0.65
CA ASN A 266 7.25 -15.64 -1.29
C ASN A 266 7.13 -17.12 -0.89
N ASP A 267 5.92 -17.56 -0.51
CA ASP A 267 5.63 -18.95 -0.18
C ASP A 267 5.25 -19.76 -1.44
N THR A 268 5.04 -21.06 -1.25
CA THR A 268 4.56 -21.98 -2.29
C THR A 268 3.15 -22.46 -1.95
N ILE A 269 2.24 -22.37 -2.92
CA ILE A 269 0.89 -22.90 -2.82
C ILE A 269 0.88 -24.30 -3.41
N ASN A 270 0.69 -25.32 -2.56
CA ASN A 270 0.44 -26.69 -3.00
C ASN A 270 -1.06 -26.91 -3.14
N TYR A 271 -1.47 -27.50 -4.25
CA TYR A 271 -2.87 -27.74 -4.56
C TYR A 271 -3.10 -29.14 -5.12
N LYS A 272 -4.34 -29.60 -4.97
CA LYS A 272 -4.85 -30.83 -5.60
C LYS A 272 -6.09 -30.51 -6.39
N VAL A 273 -6.17 -31.06 -7.59
CA VAL A 273 -7.30 -30.89 -8.49
C VAL A 273 -7.93 -32.25 -8.74
N LYS A 274 -9.25 -32.30 -8.70
CA LYS A 274 -10.04 -33.40 -9.25
C LYS A 274 -11.15 -32.81 -10.11
N LEU A 275 -11.15 -33.17 -11.38
CA LEU A 275 -12.10 -32.75 -12.39
C LEU A 275 -12.95 -33.95 -12.79
N ILE A 276 -14.27 -33.84 -12.68
CA ILE A 276 -15.20 -34.86 -13.16
C ILE A 276 -16.02 -34.25 -14.29
N ASN A 277 -15.90 -34.78 -15.49
CA ASN A 277 -16.62 -34.30 -16.66
C ASN A 277 -17.75 -35.27 -17.01
N ASN A 278 -18.99 -34.81 -16.81
CA ASN A 278 -20.20 -35.53 -17.22
C ASN A 278 -20.73 -35.02 -18.57
N THR A 279 -19.94 -34.26 -19.31
CA THR A 279 -20.35 -33.63 -20.56
C THR A 279 -19.62 -34.25 -21.75
N PRO A 280 -20.20 -34.18 -22.97
CA PRO A 280 -19.51 -34.64 -24.17
C PRO A 280 -18.39 -33.68 -24.64
N LEU A 281 -18.36 -32.43 -24.13
CA LEU A 281 -17.27 -31.49 -24.42
C LEU A 281 -15.99 -31.97 -23.76
N LYS A 282 -14.85 -31.72 -24.40
CA LYS A 282 -13.54 -32.17 -23.91
C LYS A 282 -12.72 -30.99 -23.41
N PRO A 283 -12.60 -30.80 -22.08
CA PRO A 283 -11.66 -29.86 -21.50
C PRO A 283 -10.24 -30.14 -22.00
N GLU A 284 -9.55 -29.12 -22.50
CA GLU A 284 -8.20 -29.28 -23.03
C GLU A 284 -7.15 -28.74 -22.07
N LYS A 285 -7.41 -27.58 -21.45
CA LYS A 285 -6.43 -26.93 -20.57
C LYS A 285 -7.06 -26.53 -19.25
N LEU A 286 -6.28 -26.62 -18.19
CA LEU A 286 -6.59 -26.03 -16.90
C LEU A 286 -5.52 -24.98 -16.58
N ILE A 287 -5.93 -23.73 -16.42
CA ILE A 287 -5.04 -22.64 -16.00
C ILE A 287 -5.28 -22.40 -14.52
N ILE A 288 -4.22 -22.43 -13.72
CA ILE A 288 -4.26 -22.12 -12.30
C ILE A 288 -3.34 -20.92 -12.08
N GLY A 289 -3.92 -19.81 -11.63
CA GLY A 289 -3.19 -18.57 -11.40
C GLY A 289 -3.41 -18.01 -9.99
N ILE A 290 -2.43 -17.28 -9.48
CA ILE A 290 -2.54 -16.49 -8.26
C ILE A 290 -2.66 -15.03 -8.69
N LYS A 291 -3.80 -14.40 -8.40
CA LYS A 291 -4.07 -13.00 -8.73
C LYS A 291 -4.18 -12.21 -7.43
N GLN A 292 -3.60 -11.01 -7.40
CA GLN A 292 -3.77 -10.05 -6.33
C GLN A 292 -4.47 -8.81 -6.87
N ASP A 293 -5.66 -8.54 -6.33
CA ASP A 293 -6.48 -7.40 -6.66
C ASP A 293 -6.27 -6.33 -5.58
N THR A 294 -5.88 -5.13 -5.98
CA THR A 294 -5.86 -3.94 -5.12
C THR A 294 -6.93 -2.98 -5.60
N SER A 295 -7.93 -2.73 -4.76
CA SER A 295 -9.02 -1.82 -5.06
C SER A 295 -8.82 -0.47 -4.38
N TYR A 296 -9.23 0.59 -5.06
CA TYR A 296 -9.19 1.97 -4.62
C TYR A 296 -10.56 2.61 -4.82
N ASP A 297 -11.16 3.11 -3.74
CA ASP A 297 -12.45 3.78 -3.78
C ASP A 297 -12.23 5.29 -3.81
N GLY A 298 -12.62 5.93 -4.91
CA GLY A 298 -12.50 7.37 -5.13
C GLY A 298 -13.87 8.03 -5.29
N ILE A 299 -13.95 9.32 -4.95
CA ILE A 299 -15.13 10.15 -5.15
C ILE A 299 -14.84 11.14 -6.27
N ARG A 300 -15.77 11.26 -7.22
CA ARG A 300 -15.68 12.21 -8.32
C ARG A 300 -15.55 13.65 -7.80
N GLN A 301 -14.67 14.46 -8.41
CA GLN A 301 -14.42 15.85 -8.00
C GLN A 301 -15.34 16.90 -8.66
N ASP A 302 -16.08 16.56 -9.74
CA ASP A 302 -16.85 17.55 -10.52
C ASP A 302 -18.33 17.65 -10.11
N GLU A 303 -18.84 18.88 -9.99
CA GLU A 303 -20.03 19.29 -9.23
C GLU A 303 -21.40 19.27 -9.93
N HIS A 304 -21.56 18.83 -11.17
CA HIS A 304 -22.78 19.18 -11.92
C HIS A 304 -24.01 18.26 -11.74
N SER A 305 -23.97 17.26 -10.85
CA SER A 305 -25.12 16.34 -10.65
C SER A 305 -25.67 16.25 -9.22
N GLY A 306 -25.13 17.02 -8.27
CA GLY A 306 -25.61 17.05 -6.88
C GLY A 306 -25.44 15.74 -6.09
N MET A 307 -24.83 14.69 -6.67
CA MET A 307 -24.58 13.41 -6.02
C MET A 307 -23.14 12.95 -6.29
N PRO A 308 -22.32 12.67 -5.25
CA PRO A 308 -20.97 12.17 -5.44
C PRO A 308 -21.02 10.76 -6.02
N GLU A 309 -20.60 10.62 -7.27
CA GLU A 309 -20.40 9.32 -7.89
C GLU A 309 -19.16 8.65 -7.27
N GLN A 310 -19.39 7.53 -6.55
CA GLN A 310 -18.33 6.71 -6.00
C GLN A 310 -17.85 5.73 -7.08
N PHE A 311 -16.55 5.72 -7.35
CA PHE A 311 -15.95 4.80 -8.30
C PHE A 311 -14.91 3.93 -7.64
N LYS A 312 -14.97 2.63 -7.93
CA LYS A 312 -14.01 1.65 -7.46
C LYS A 312 -13.09 1.22 -8.60
N HIS A 313 -11.83 1.65 -8.55
CA HIS A 313 -10.81 1.19 -9.47
C HIS A 313 -10.07 -0.02 -8.88
N THR A 314 -9.93 -1.11 -9.63
CA THR A 314 -9.18 -2.29 -9.18
C THR A 314 -8.01 -2.59 -10.11
N THR A 315 -6.80 -2.50 -9.57
CA THR A 315 -5.59 -2.98 -10.26
C THR A 315 -5.38 -4.44 -9.93
N ARG A 316 -5.14 -5.26 -10.95
CA ARG A 316 -4.91 -6.70 -10.82
C ARG A 316 -3.50 -7.06 -11.22
N VAL A 317 -2.82 -7.81 -10.37
CA VAL A 317 -1.47 -8.34 -10.62
C VAL A 317 -1.53 -9.86 -10.65
N LEU A 318 -1.04 -10.47 -11.73
CA LEU A 318 -0.81 -11.91 -11.77
C LEU A 318 0.53 -12.20 -11.08
N LEU A 319 0.48 -12.90 -9.95
CA LEU A 319 1.65 -13.21 -9.15
C LEU A 319 2.37 -14.48 -9.63
N SER A 320 1.60 -15.46 -10.11
CA SER A 320 2.10 -16.73 -10.65
C SER A 320 0.99 -17.43 -11.43
N SER A 321 1.35 -18.29 -12.38
CA SER A 321 0.39 -19.13 -13.11
C SER A 321 1.05 -20.38 -13.67
N THR A 322 0.28 -21.46 -13.76
CA THR A 322 0.63 -22.66 -14.52
C THR A 322 -0.53 -23.06 -15.40
N THR A 323 -0.21 -23.77 -16.49
CA THR A 323 -1.19 -24.31 -17.44
C THR A 323 -0.95 -25.81 -17.57
N GLU A 324 -1.96 -26.58 -17.24
CA GLU A 324 -1.95 -28.03 -17.35
C GLU A 324 -2.71 -28.46 -18.60
N ASN A 325 -2.07 -29.28 -19.43
CA ASN A 325 -2.73 -29.91 -20.57
C ASN A 325 -3.47 -31.16 -20.07
N LEU A 326 -4.79 -31.17 -20.21
CA LEU A 326 -5.63 -32.27 -19.74
C LEU A 326 -5.60 -33.48 -20.70
N LYS A 327 -5.29 -33.27 -21.99
CA LYS A 327 -5.19 -34.36 -22.99
C LYS A 327 -4.05 -35.35 -22.68
N THR A 328 -3.00 -34.91 -21.98
CA THR A 328 -1.85 -35.75 -21.64
C THR A 328 -2.01 -36.47 -20.30
N ARG A 329 -3.10 -36.21 -19.58
CA ARG A 329 -3.37 -36.82 -18.27
C ARG A 329 -4.13 -38.13 -18.45
N GLN A 330 -3.89 -39.07 -17.53
CA GLN A 330 -4.62 -40.33 -17.51
C GLN A 330 -6.06 -40.07 -17.04
N GLU A 331 -7.02 -40.37 -17.91
CA GLU A 331 -8.45 -40.31 -17.58
C GLU A 331 -8.89 -41.63 -16.95
N VAL A 332 -9.65 -41.55 -15.87
CA VAL A 332 -10.32 -42.71 -15.27
C VAL A 332 -11.81 -42.62 -15.56
N ILE A 333 -12.36 -43.64 -16.23
CA ILE A 333 -13.80 -43.71 -16.47
C ILE A 333 -14.47 -44.18 -15.18
N THR A 334 -15.33 -43.35 -14.62
CA THR A 334 -16.11 -43.65 -13.42
C THR A 334 -17.21 -44.68 -13.71
N LYS A 335 -17.74 -45.33 -12.67
CA LYS A 335 -18.87 -46.28 -12.80
C LYS A 335 -20.11 -45.68 -13.46
N SER A 336 -20.25 -44.35 -13.44
CA SER A 336 -21.33 -43.60 -14.09
C SER A 336 -21.06 -43.23 -15.56
N GLY A 337 -19.91 -43.62 -16.11
CA GLY A 337 -19.51 -43.28 -17.48
C GLY A 337 -18.89 -41.88 -17.66
N ALA A 338 -18.68 -41.15 -16.55
CA ALA A 338 -18.01 -39.84 -16.57
C ALA A 338 -16.50 -39.99 -16.56
N THR A 339 -15.78 -39.03 -17.13
CA THR A 339 -14.32 -39.01 -17.08
C THR A 339 -13.84 -38.24 -15.85
N GLU A 340 -12.92 -38.84 -15.11
CA GLU A 340 -12.27 -38.23 -13.95
C GLU A 340 -10.79 -38.03 -14.23
N ILE A 341 -10.30 -36.82 -13.96
CA ILE A 341 -8.88 -36.45 -14.00
C ILE A 341 -8.51 -35.91 -12.63
N ALA A 342 -7.46 -36.45 -12.02
CA ALA A 342 -6.94 -35.97 -10.74
C ALA A 342 -5.43 -35.78 -10.80
N PHE A 343 -4.93 -34.70 -10.21
CA PHE A 343 -3.49 -34.42 -10.11
C PHE A 343 -3.19 -33.42 -8.98
N GLU A 344 -1.90 -33.30 -8.67
CA GLU A 344 -1.38 -32.36 -7.67
C GLU A 344 -0.33 -31.46 -8.33
N GLY A 345 -0.14 -30.27 -7.77
CA GLY A 345 0.84 -29.32 -8.27
C GLY A 345 1.21 -28.26 -7.24
N SER A 346 2.11 -27.36 -7.64
CA SER A 346 2.55 -26.25 -6.81
C SER A 346 2.71 -24.95 -7.61
N LEU A 347 2.50 -23.82 -6.94
CA LEU A 347 2.73 -22.47 -7.49
C LEU A 347 3.57 -21.67 -6.51
N GLU A 348 4.80 -21.33 -6.92
CA GLU A 348 5.63 -20.34 -6.23
C GLU A 348 5.22 -18.95 -6.73
N PHE A 349 5.06 -18.00 -5.81
CA PHE A 349 4.81 -16.60 -6.14
C PHE A 349 5.88 -15.72 -5.52
N LYS A 350 6.27 -14.64 -6.21
CA LYS A 350 7.25 -13.67 -5.70
C LYS A 350 6.66 -12.27 -5.70
N ASN A 351 7.20 -11.39 -4.87
CA ASN A 351 6.85 -9.96 -4.82
C ASN A 351 5.37 -9.67 -4.46
N ALA A 352 4.67 -10.65 -3.88
CA ALA A 352 3.32 -10.44 -3.42
C ALA A 352 3.30 -9.43 -2.27
N LYS A 353 2.32 -8.51 -2.27
CA LYS A 353 2.10 -7.62 -1.13
C LYS A 353 1.27 -8.35 -0.07
N PRO A 354 1.44 -8.07 1.23
CA PRO A 354 0.54 -8.59 2.24
C PRO A 354 -0.89 -8.08 1.99
N ASP A 355 -1.86 -8.99 2.06
CA ASP A 355 -3.26 -8.61 2.03
C ASP A 355 -3.59 -7.83 3.31
N PHE A 356 -4.34 -6.75 3.13
CA PHE A 356 -4.93 -6.01 4.23
C PHE A 356 -6.35 -5.65 3.83
N ASN A 357 -7.29 -5.92 4.74
CA ASN A 357 -8.65 -5.46 4.63
C ASN A 357 -8.78 -4.27 5.58
N PHE A 358 -8.86 -3.07 5.02
CA PHE A 358 -9.15 -1.89 5.82
C PHE A 358 -10.67 -1.76 5.95
N GLU A 359 -11.21 -2.20 7.09
CA GLU A 359 -12.65 -2.14 7.37
C GLU A 359 -13.16 -0.69 7.23
N LYS A 360 -14.17 -0.46 6.40
CA LYS A 360 -14.69 0.87 6.02
C LYS A 360 -13.63 1.78 5.36
N GLY A 361 -12.58 1.18 4.81
CA GLY A 361 -11.51 1.86 4.12
C GLY A 361 -11.86 2.38 2.74
N ASN A 362 -10.86 2.92 2.07
CA ASN A 362 -10.90 3.29 0.64
C ASN A 362 -9.80 2.57 -0.17
N ILE A 363 -9.05 1.67 0.46
CA ILE A 363 -8.06 0.81 -0.18
C ILE A 363 -8.22 -0.60 0.41
N ASP A 364 -8.26 -1.62 -0.45
CA ASP A 364 -8.40 -3.03 -0.09
C ASP A 364 -7.46 -3.87 -0.96
N THR A 365 -6.85 -4.91 -0.38
CA THR A 365 -6.03 -5.87 -1.14
C THR A 365 -6.48 -7.29 -0.85
N LYS A 366 -6.81 -8.02 -1.91
CA LYS A 366 -7.30 -9.39 -1.87
C LYS A 366 -6.49 -10.26 -2.80
N THR A 367 -6.11 -11.44 -2.33
CA THR A 367 -5.48 -12.47 -3.16
C THR A 367 -6.45 -13.62 -3.43
N LEU A 368 -6.49 -14.06 -4.69
CA LEU A 368 -7.34 -15.12 -5.19
C LEU A 368 -6.50 -16.15 -5.92
N VAL A 369 -6.77 -17.44 -5.69
CA VAL A 369 -6.40 -18.48 -6.65
C VAL A 369 -7.53 -18.56 -7.67
N VAL A 370 -7.20 -18.43 -8.94
CA VAL A 370 -8.13 -18.50 -10.06
C VAL A 370 -7.87 -19.77 -10.84
N VAL A 371 -8.89 -20.59 -11.00
CA VAL A 371 -8.83 -21.82 -11.79
C VAL A 371 -9.76 -21.66 -12.98
N THR A 372 -9.21 -21.72 -14.19
CA THR A 372 -9.95 -21.56 -15.45
C THR A 372 -9.83 -22.84 -16.26
N ILE A 373 -10.96 -23.45 -16.63
CA ILE A 373 -11.02 -24.60 -17.53
C ILE A 373 -11.29 -24.08 -18.93
N LEU A 374 -10.46 -24.50 -19.90
CA LEU A 374 -10.63 -24.16 -21.31
C LEU A 374 -11.08 -25.38 -22.12
N PRO A 375 -12.03 -25.20 -23.05
CA PRO A 375 -12.47 -26.26 -23.95
C PRO A 375 -11.38 -26.60 -24.97
N SER A 376 -11.60 -27.65 -25.76
CA SER A 376 -10.74 -27.99 -26.89
C SER A 376 -10.81 -26.94 -27.99
N GLU A 377 -9.77 -26.85 -28.82
CA GLU A 377 -9.78 -25.98 -30.00
C GLU A 377 -11.02 -26.22 -30.87
N GLY A 378 -11.74 -25.14 -31.21
CA GLY A 378 -12.99 -25.18 -31.97
C GLY A 378 -14.27 -25.39 -31.12
N GLU A 379 -14.13 -25.71 -29.83
CA GLU A 379 -15.25 -25.77 -28.88
C GLU A 379 -15.34 -24.46 -28.06
N GLN A 380 -16.55 -24.11 -27.60
CA GLN A 380 -16.76 -22.99 -26.69
C GLN A 380 -17.66 -23.42 -25.54
N PHE A 381 -17.29 -23.03 -24.32
CA PHE A 381 -18.22 -23.13 -23.20
C PHE A 381 -19.23 -21.99 -23.28
N PRO A 382 -20.51 -22.23 -22.93
CA PRO A 382 -21.54 -21.19 -22.93
C PRO A 382 -21.25 -20.10 -21.88
N GLN A 383 -20.50 -20.43 -20.84
CA GLN A 383 -20.02 -19.51 -19.82
C GLN A 383 -18.56 -19.84 -19.48
N PRO A 384 -17.74 -18.85 -19.06
CA PRO A 384 -16.40 -19.10 -18.56
C PRO A 384 -16.44 -20.08 -17.39
N ALA A 385 -15.76 -21.22 -17.52
CA ALA A 385 -15.61 -22.19 -16.44
C ALA A 385 -14.48 -21.74 -15.50
N GLU A 386 -14.76 -20.68 -14.72
CA GLU A 386 -13.80 -20.04 -13.81
C GLU A 386 -14.23 -20.16 -12.34
N CYS A 387 -13.26 -20.47 -11.49
CA CYS A 387 -13.41 -20.54 -10.03
C CYS A 387 -12.47 -19.54 -9.36
N PHE A 388 -12.98 -18.81 -8.36
CA PHE A 388 -12.20 -17.86 -7.56
C PHE A 388 -12.15 -18.34 -6.10
N ILE A 389 -10.95 -18.65 -5.61
CA ILE A 389 -10.72 -19.19 -4.28
C ILE A 389 -9.96 -18.15 -3.46
N PRO A 390 -10.59 -17.49 -2.47
CA PRO A 390 -9.92 -16.49 -1.67
C PRO A 390 -8.85 -17.11 -0.77
N ILE A 391 -7.66 -16.53 -0.82
CA ILE A 391 -6.55 -16.85 0.07
C ILE A 391 -6.05 -15.55 0.72
N SER A 392 -5.19 -15.66 1.73
CA SER A 392 -4.56 -14.49 2.35
C SER A 392 -3.04 -14.56 2.30
N ILE A 393 -2.40 -13.56 1.70
CA ILE A 393 -0.94 -13.40 1.79
C ILE A 393 -0.59 -12.53 2.99
N LYS A 394 0.33 -13.00 3.83
CA LYS A 394 0.76 -12.31 5.06
C LYS A 394 2.26 -12.09 5.07
N ASN A 395 2.69 -11.04 5.77
CA ASN A 395 4.11 -10.76 5.96
C ASN A 395 4.73 -11.71 7.01
N ILE A 396 6.01 -12.06 6.83
CA ILE A 396 6.77 -12.83 7.82
C ILE A 396 7.25 -11.84 8.90
N PRO A 397 6.90 -12.03 10.19
CA PRO A 397 7.44 -11.17 11.25
C PRO A 397 8.97 -11.23 11.25
N ASN A 398 9.62 -10.10 11.49
CA ASN A 398 11.08 -10.08 11.56
C ASN A 398 11.54 -10.92 12.77
N LYS A 399 12.73 -11.54 12.70
CA LYS A 399 13.27 -12.39 13.79
C LYS A 399 13.39 -11.65 15.13
N THR A 400 13.46 -10.32 15.09
CA THR A 400 13.54 -9.40 16.23
C THR A 400 12.18 -8.92 16.75
N SER A 401 11.07 -9.41 16.20
CA SER A 401 9.73 -9.06 16.70
C SER A 401 9.45 -9.76 18.04
N ASN A 402 8.71 -9.10 18.93
CA ASN A 402 8.19 -9.70 20.16
C ASN A 402 7.09 -10.74 19.89
N ILE A 403 6.73 -10.93 18.62
CA ILE A 403 5.86 -11.98 18.16
C ILE A 403 6.72 -13.23 18.06
N PRO A 404 6.44 -14.31 18.83
CA PRO A 404 7.32 -15.47 18.89
C PRO A 404 7.61 -15.97 17.46
N PRO A 405 8.86 -16.22 17.06
CA PRO A 405 9.15 -16.73 15.72
C PRO A 405 8.57 -18.13 15.55
N LEU A 406 8.17 -18.48 14.33
CA LEU A 406 7.74 -19.84 13.99
C LEU A 406 8.92 -20.79 14.18
N ILE A 407 8.84 -21.64 15.20
CA ILE A 407 9.60 -22.88 15.21
C ILE A 407 9.06 -23.69 14.04
N ARG A 408 9.86 -23.80 12.96
CA ARG A 408 9.59 -24.76 11.89
C ARG A 408 9.52 -26.14 12.55
N LYS A 409 8.32 -26.62 12.90
CA LYS A 409 8.14 -28.05 13.11
C LYS A 409 8.47 -28.67 11.76
N LYS A 410 9.59 -29.41 11.70
CA LYS A 410 9.85 -30.32 10.59
C LYS A 410 8.56 -31.11 10.39
N ILE A 411 7.94 -30.91 9.24
CA ILE A 411 6.89 -31.80 8.77
C ILE A 411 7.66 -33.07 8.46
N CYS A 412 7.66 -34.03 9.40
CA CYS A 412 8.07 -35.38 9.08
C CYS A 412 7.02 -35.90 8.08
N GLY A 413 7.43 -36.05 6.83
CA GLY A 413 6.78 -36.95 5.88
C GLY A 413 7.15 -38.38 6.21
#